data_AF-A0A1B9MRU2-F1
#
_entry.id   AF-A0A1B9MRU2-F1
#
_cell.length_a   1.000
_cell.length_b   1.000
_cell.length_c   1.000
_cell.angle_alpha   90.00
_cell.angle_beta   90.00
_cell.angle_gamma   90.00
#
_symmetry.space_group_name_H-M   'P 1'
#
loop_
_entity.id
_entity.type
_entity.pdbx_description
1 polymer ?
#
loop_
_entity_poly.entity_id
_entity_poly.type
_entity_poly.pdbx_seq_one_letter_code
_entity_poly.pdbx_strand_id
1 'polypeptide(L)' 'MALTDAIIRNVKPKTKDYQLYDILGLSLNVTSSGTKSFKFRIMKEGKRHNITLGQYPYLFGTKKCGHTI' A
#
# COMPACT_ATOMS: atom_id res chain seq x y z
N MET A 1 -9.06 -5.92 -8.64
CA MET A 1 -8.75 -4.82 -9.60
C MET A 1 -7.28 -4.53 -9.46
N ALA A 2 -6.51 -4.49 -10.56
CA ALA A 2 -5.06 -4.29 -10.51
C ALA A 2 -4.70 -2.95 -9.83
N LEU A 3 -3.90 -2.96 -8.76
CA LEU A 3 -3.36 -1.75 -8.13
C LEU A 3 -2.24 -1.17 -9.01
N THR A 4 -2.59 -0.23 -9.88
CA THR A 4 -1.61 0.54 -10.67
C THR A 4 -1.16 1.80 -9.92
N ASP A 5 -0.01 2.34 -10.29
CA ASP A 5 0.52 3.56 -9.66
C ASP A 5 -0.46 4.74 -9.80
N ALA A 6 -1.10 4.89 -10.96
CA ALA A 6 -2.11 5.90 -11.21
C ALA A 6 -3.29 5.79 -10.23
N ILE A 7 -3.78 4.58 -9.96
CA ILE A 7 -4.85 4.35 -8.97
C ILE A 7 -4.35 4.76 -7.58
N ILE A 8 -3.16 4.29 -7.18
CA ILE A 8 -2.59 4.56 -5.85
C ILE A 8 -2.40 6.06 -5.62
N ARG A 9 -1.96 6.82 -6.63
CA ARG A 9 -1.83 8.28 -6.56
C ARG A 9 -3.18 8.96 -6.34
N ASN A 10 -4.20 8.56 -7.08
CA ASN A 10 -5.54 9.18 -7.05
C ASN A 10 -6.41 8.78 -5.86
N VAL A 11 -6.04 7.71 -5.14
CA VAL A 11 -6.72 7.25 -3.93
C VAL A 11 -6.67 8.31 -2.83
N LYS A 12 -7.84 8.71 -2.32
CA LYS A 12 -7.99 9.74 -1.28
C LYS A 12 -8.22 9.12 0.10
N PRO A 13 -7.68 9.69 1.19
CA PRO A 13 -8.06 9.28 2.53
C PRO A 13 -9.56 9.44 2.75
N LYS A 14 -10.11 8.59 3.62
CA LYS A 14 -11.51 8.64 4.08
C LYS A 14 -11.53 8.89 5.57
N THR A 15 -12.72 9.12 6.13
CA THR A 15 -12.92 9.29 7.59
C THR A 15 -12.44 8.08 8.39
N LYS A 16 -12.46 6.88 7.79
CA LYS A 16 -11.97 5.63 8.38
C LYS A 16 -10.95 4.96 7.47
N ASP A 17 -9.98 4.32 8.11
CA ASP A 17 -9.01 3.45 7.46
C ASP A 17 -9.70 2.38 6.60
N TYR A 18 -9.17 2.18 5.40
CA TYR A 18 -9.72 1.20 4.47
C TYR A 18 -8.63 0.54 3.65
N GLN A 19 -8.97 -0.63 3.10
CA GLN A 19 -8.09 -1.41 2.24
C GLN A 19 -8.65 -1.45 0.82
N LEU A 20 -7.80 -1.18 -0.16
CA LEU A 20 -8.05 -1.52 -1.56
C LEU A 20 -7.41 -2.86 -1.85
N TYR A 21 -8.24 -3.86 -2.15
CA TYR A 21 -7.77 -5.20 -2.49
C TYR A 21 -7.35 -5.28 -3.96
N ASP A 22 -6.17 -5.84 -4.17
CA ASP A 22 -5.64 -6.20 -5.46
C ASP A 22 -5.78 -7.72 -5.70
N ILE A 23 -5.23 -8.20 -6.80
CA ILE A 23 -5.09 -9.62 -7.08
C ILE A 23 -4.01 -10.27 -6.18
N LEU A 24 -4.07 -11.60 -6.07
CA LEU A 24 -3.04 -12.42 -5.40
C LEU A 24 -2.80 -12.11 -3.91
N GLY A 25 -3.73 -11.44 -3.23
CA GLY A 25 -3.61 -11.16 -1.78
C GLY A 25 -2.83 -9.89 -1.44
N LEU A 26 -2.47 -9.08 -2.44
CA LEU A 26 -1.96 -7.74 -2.22
C LEU A 26 -3.10 -6.77 -1.91
N SER A 27 -2.84 -5.79 -1.06
CA SER A 27 -3.79 -4.73 -0.74
C SER A 27 -3.06 -3.43 -0.39
N LEU A 28 -3.68 -2.30 -0.69
CA LEU A 28 -3.23 -0.99 -0.23
C LEU A 28 -4.06 -0.56 0.98
N ASN A 29 -3.41 -0.39 2.11
CA ASN A 29 -4.00 0.20 3.30
C ASN A 29 -3.88 1.72 3.24
N VAL A 30 -5.00 2.43 3.31
CA VAL A 30 -5.07 3.89 3.32
C VAL A 30 -5.59 4.31 4.68
N THR A 31 -4.79 5.03 5.45
CA THR A 31 -5.22 5.57 6.75
C THR A 31 -6.02 6.84 6.54
N SER A 32 -6.83 7.21 7.53
CA SER A 32 -7.53 8.50 7.56
C SER A 32 -6.57 9.69 7.50
N SER A 33 -5.35 9.54 8.02
CA SER A 33 -4.28 10.54 7.91
C SER A 33 -3.68 10.68 6.50
N GLY A 34 -4.02 9.79 5.56
CA GLY A 34 -3.50 9.82 4.19
C GLY A 34 -2.27 8.94 3.95
N THR A 35 -1.77 8.23 4.96
CA THR A 35 -0.67 7.27 4.80
C THR A 35 -1.13 6.08 3.97
N LYS A 36 -0.32 5.69 2.98
CA LYS A 36 -0.59 4.58 2.08
C LYS A 36 0.47 3.50 2.28
N SER A 37 0.06 2.29 2.65
CA SER A 37 0.97 1.18 2.91
C SER A 37 0.52 -0.09 2.20
N PHE A 38 1.44 -0.79 1.55
CA PHE A 38 1.15 -2.09 0.95
C PHE A 38 1.09 -3.17 2.04
N LYS A 39 0.01 -3.94 2.04
CA LYS A 39 -0.19 -5.11 2.88
C LYS A 39 -0.35 -6.34 2.00
N PHE A 40 0.31 -7.43 2.38
CA PHE A 40 0.19 -8.69 1.69
C PHE A 40 -0.34 -9.76 2.65
N ARG A 41 -1.32 -10.53 2.19
CA ARG A 41 -1.87 -11.63 2.95
C ARG A 41 -1.05 -12.88 2.70
N ILE A 42 -0.45 -13.41 3.76
CA ILE A 42 0.31 -14.67 3.73
C ILE A 42 -0.37 -15.72 4.62
N MET A 43 -0.14 -16.99 4.27
CA MET A 43 -0.42 -18.13 5.13
C MET A 43 0.89 -18.53 5.80
N LYS A 44 0.97 -18.35 7.12
CA LYS A 44 2.11 -18.81 7.93
C LYS A 44 1.57 -19.75 8.99
N GLU A 45 2.08 -20.98 9.02
CA GLU A 45 1.67 -22.02 9.98
C GLU A 45 0.15 -22.26 10.00
N GLY A 46 -0.46 -22.37 8.81
CA GLY A 46 -1.92 -22.57 8.67
C GLY A 46 -2.78 -21.35 9.06
N LYS A 47 -2.18 -20.25 9.55
CA LYS A 47 -2.87 -19.03 9.97
C LYS A 47 -2.65 -17.89 8.98
N ARG A 48 -3.72 -17.10 8.77
CA ARG A 48 -3.71 -15.93 7.90
C ARG A 48 -3.05 -14.76 8.61
N HIS A 49 -2.04 -14.18 7.98
CA HIS A 49 -1.35 -13.00 8.47
C HIS A 49 -1.34 -11.91 7.39
N ASN A 50 -1.47 -10.66 7.79
CA ASN A 50 -1.26 -9.51 6.93
C ASN A 50 0.09 -8.89 7.26
N ILE A 51 1.06 -9.04 6.37
CA ILE A 51 2.36 -8.38 6.50
C ILE A 51 2.30 -7.02 5.82
N THR A 52 2.99 -6.03 6.39
CA THR A 52 3.17 -4.74 5.72
C THR A 52 4.47 -4.80 4.93
N LEU A 53 4.39 -4.62 3.61
CA LEU A 53 5.57 -4.57 2.76
C LEU A 53 6.28 -3.24 2.93
N GLY A 54 5.51 -2.14 3.01
CA GLY A 54 5.98 -0.81 3.38
C GLY A 54 5.14 0.31 2.77
N GLN A 55 5.61 1.55 2.93
CA GLN A 55 4.84 2.76 2.59
C GLN A 55 5.06 3.19 1.13
N TYR A 56 3.99 3.63 0.48
CA TYR A 56 4.03 4.36 -0.79
C TYR A 56 4.32 5.85 -0.51
N PRO A 57 5.15 6.55 -1.30
CA PRO A 57 5.83 6.09 -2.52
C PRO A 57 7.19 5.43 -2.29
N TYR A 58 7.69 5.29 -1.07
CA TYR A 58 9.09 4.86 -0.85
C TYR A 58 9.43 3.48 -1.45
N LEU A 59 8.48 2.56 -1.48
CA LEU A 59 8.73 1.18 -1.89
C LEU A 59 8.67 0.92 -3.40
N PHE A 60 7.86 1.68 -4.14
CA PHE A 60 7.63 1.50 -5.59
C PHE A 60 7.55 2.80 -6.38
N GLY A 61 7.40 3.93 -5.71
CA GLY A 61 7.46 5.22 -6.34
C GLY A 61 8.89 5.53 -6.72
N THR A 62 9.07 6.08 -7.91
CA THR A 62 10.33 6.61 -8.40
C THR A 62 10.95 7.44 -7.29
N LYS A 63 12.10 7.00 -6.76
CA LYS A 63 12.90 7.87 -5.91
C LYS A 63 13.18 9.11 -6.75
N LYS A 64 12.56 10.24 -6.41
CA LYS A 64 13.16 11.52 -6.79
C LYS A 64 14.45 11.53 -5.98
N CYS A 65 15.55 11.15 -6.63
CA CYS A 65 16.89 11.33 -6.11
C CYS A 65 17.09 12.84 -5.92
N GLY A 66 16.63 13.36 -4.78
CA GLY A 66 17.04 14.64 -4.25
C GLY A 66 18.38 14.41 -3.59
N HIS A 67 19.43 14.34 -4.41
CA HIS A 67 20.78 14.61 -3.95
C HIS A 67 20.82 16.12 -3.67
N THR A 68 20.56 16.50 -2.42
CA THR A 68 20.91 17.82 -1.91
C THR A 68 22.34 17.71 -1.41
N ILE A 69 23.23 18.32 -2.21
CA ILE A 69 24.64 18.74 -2.01
C ILE A 69 25.56 17.94 -1.09
#